data_AF-A0A6H0ZLE3-F1
#
_entry.id   AF-A0A6H0ZLE3-F1
#
_cell.length_a   1.000
_cell.length_b   1.000
_cell.length_c   1.000
_cell.angle_alpha   90.00
_cell.angle_beta   90.00
_cell.angle_gamma   90.00
#
_symmetry.space_group_name_H-M   'P 1'
#
loop_
_entity.id
_entity.type
_entity.pdbx_description
1 polymer ?
#
loop_
_entity_poly.entity_id
_entity_poly.type
_entity_poly.pdbx_seq_one_letter_code
_entity_poly.pdbx_strand_id
1 'polypeptide(L)'
;MFKSVSDSAAAADGGSLALFVERQDGQTEVFVIHRSLASRGTPDYNRITSSLRPLSAEDCREVAAALEPLLMATPSIHPLADFIEAFKQQS
;
A
#
# COMPACT_ATOMS: atom_id res chain seq x y z
N MET A 1 -6.91 5.50 10.88
CA MET A 1 -7.77 6.18 9.88
C MET A 1 -6.89 7.07 9.01
N PHE A 2 -7.06 7.03 7.69
CA PHE A 2 -6.23 7.78 6.73
C PHE A 2 -6.90 9.09 6.31
N LYS A 3 -6.09 10.09 5.98
CA LYS A 3 -6.53 11.42 5.56
C LYS A 3 -6.39 11.61 4.05
N SER A 4 -5.21 11.31 3.49
CA SER A 4 -4.94 11.44 2.06
C SER A 4 -3.71 10.63 1.65
N VAL A 5 -3.64 10.28 0.36
CA VAL A 5 -2.37 9.87 -0.27
C VAL A 5 -1.55 11.14 -0.50
N SER A 6 -0.33 11.17 0.04
CA SER A 6 0.57 12.31 -0.11
C SER A 6 1.56 12.15 -1.25
N ASP A 7 1.97 10.90 -1.54
CA ASP A 7 2.92 10.59 -2.63
C ASP A 7 2.91 9.09 -2.99
N SER A 8 3.62 8.73 -4.05
CA SER A 8 3.92 7.34 -4.42
C SER A 8 5.25 7.22 -5.16
N ALA A 9 5.95 6.11 -4.99
CA ALA A 9 7.22 5.85 -5.68
C ALA A 9 7.25 4.45 -6.29
N ALA A 10 7.99 4.29 -7.38
CA ALA A 10 8.33 2.99 -7.96
C ALA A 10 9.81 2.70 -7.68
N ALA A 11 10.11 1.50 -7.20
CA ALA A 11 11.48 1.06 -6.98
C ALA A 11 12.16 0.70 -8.32
N ALA A 12 13.47 0.90 -8.39
CA ALA A 12 14.29 0.47 -9.53
C ALA A 12 14.61 -1.05 -9.51
N ASP A 13 13.74 -1.86 -8.91
CA ASP A 13 13.91 -3.30 -8.71
C ASP A 13 13.06 -4.16 -9.68
N GLY A 14 12.36 -3.50 -10.61
CA GLY A 14 11.56 -4.13 -11.64
C GLY A 14 10.08 -4.36 -11.29
N GLY A 15 9.58 -3.85 -10.16
CA GLY A 15 8.14 -3.83 -9.93
C GLY A 15 7.60 -3.36 -8.59
N SER A 16 8.43 -3.19 -7.55
CA SER A 16 7.91 -2.79 -6.23
C SER A 16 7.42 -1.33 -6.23
N LEU A 17 6.37 -1.08 -5.48
CA LEU A 17 5.73 0.23 -5.36
C LEU A 17 5.66 0.64 -3.90
N ALA A 18 5.74 1.94 -3.64
CA ALA A 18 5.51 2.56 -2.34
C ALA A 18 4.36 3.57 -2.43
N LEU A 19 3.51 3.60 -1.41
CA LEU A 19 2.42 4.55 -1.24
C LEU A 19 2.58 5.26 0.09
N PHE A 20 2.62 6.59 0.07
CA PHE A 20 2.75 7.43 1.25
C PHE A 20 1.36 7.94 1.62
N VAL A 21 0.90 7.60 2.83
CA VAL A 21 -0.44 7.92 3.28
C VAL A 21 -0.35 8.74 4.55
N GLU A 22 -0.89 9.96 4.52
CA GLU A 22 -1.05 10.78 5.71
C GLU A 22 -2.19 10.21 6.57
N ARG A 23 -1.89 9.92 7.83
CA ARG A 23 -2.86 9.47 8.83
C ARG A 23 -3.52 10.66 9.51
N GLN A 24 -4.70 10.44 10.07
CA GLN A 24 -5.39 11.48 10.84
C GLN A 24 -4.61 11.95 12.08
N ASP A 25 -3.73 11.09 12.62
CA ASP A 25 -2.84 11.43 13.73
C ASP A 25 -1.60 12.25 13.31
N GLY A 26 -1.50 12.64 12.03
CA GLY A 26 -0.42 13.49 11.50
C GLY A 26 0.84 12.74 11.09
N GLN A 27 0.94 11.43 11.35
CA GLN A 27 2.04 10.61 10.85
C GLN A 27 1.82 10.20 9.39
N THR A 28 2.91 10.03 8.65
CA THR A 28 2.90 9.39 7.33
C THR A 28 3.21 7.90 7.49
N GLU A 29 2.28 7.05 7.04
CA GLU A 29 2.51 5.62 6.92
C GLU A 29 2.86 5.30 5.47
N VAL A 30 4.02 4.70 5.28
CA VAL A 30 4.45 4.18 3.97
C VAL A 30 4.08 2.71 3.88
N PHE A 31 3.32 2.38 2.85
CA PHE A 31 3.04 1.00 2.46
C PHE A 31 3.89 0.63 1.25
N VAL A 32 4.42 -0.60 1.24
CA VAL A 32 5.23 -1.10 0.12
C VAL A 32 4.68 -2.45 -0.35
N ILE A 33 4.39 -2.56 -1.64
CA ILE A 33 4.10 -3.83 -2.31
C ILE A 33 5.41 -4.36 -2.89
N HIS A 34 5.84 -5.54 -2.43
CA HIS A 34 7.06 -6.21 -2.88
C HIS A 34 6.80 -6.95 -4.19
N ARG A 35 7.27 -6.39 -5.31
CA ARG A 35 7.09 -6.93 -6.67
C ARG A 35 8.39 -6.93 -7.47
N SER A 36 9.53 -6.84 -6.78
CA SER A 36 10.85 -6.90 -7.39
C SER A 36 10.99 -8.11 -8.31
N LEU A 37 11.79 -7.99 -9.37
CA LEU A 37 12.05 -9.09 -10.29
C LEU A 37 12.60 -10.33 -9.55
N ALA A 38 13.42 -10.11 -8.52
CA ALA A 38 14.02 -11.16 -7.70
C ALA A 38 13.01 -11.90 -6.80
N SER A 39 11.91 -11.25 -6.40
CA SER A 39 10.89 -11.87 -5.55
C SER A 39 9.92 -12.78 -6.31
N ARG A 40 9.87 -12.70 -7.66
CA ARG A 40 8.93 -13.49 -8.46
C ARG A 40 9.05 -14.99 -8.20
N GLY A 41 7.90 -15.63 -7.96
CA GLY A 41 7.82 -17.06 -7.63
C GLY A 41 8.15 -17.40 -6.17
N THR A 42 8.44 -16.39 -5.34
CA THR A 42 8.61 -16.56 -3.89
C THR A 42 7.36 -16.09 -3.14
N PRO A 43 7.18 -16.49 -1.87
CA PRO A 43 6.10 -15.99 -1.02
C PRO A 43 6.17 -14.48 -0.73
N ASP A 44 7.30 -13.84 -1.05
CA ASP A 44 7.49 -12.40 -0.84
C ASP A 44 6.89 -11.57 -1.98
N TYR A 45 6.65 -12.18 -3.15
CA TYR A 45 6.00 -11.50 -4.27
C TYR A 45 4.56 -11.10 -3.93
N ASN A 46 4.18 -9.87 -4.28
CA ASN A 46 2.92 -9.21 -3.93
C ASN A 46 2.69 -8.95 -2.44
N ARG A 47 3.65 -9.27 -1.56
CA ARG A 47 3.48 -9.01 -0.14
C ARG A 47 3.45 -7.50 0.12
N ILE A 48 2.49 -7.05 0.91
CA ILE A 48 2.42 -5.67 1.39
C ILE A 48 2.95 -5.55 2.81
N THR A 49 3.70 -4.48 3.04
CA THR A 49 4.30 -4.14 4.35
C THR A 49 4.03 -2.69 4.71
N SER A 50 4.03 -2.39 6.01
CA SER A 50 3.93 -1.03 6.54
C SER A 50 5.22 -0.65 7.26
N SER A 51 5.59 0.63 7.15
CA SER A 51 6.70 1.25 7.88
C SER A 51 6.42 1.48 9.36
N LEU A 52 5.14 1.49 9.78
CA LEU A 52 4.77 1.80 11.18
C LEU A 52 4.40 0.57 12.00
N ARG A 53 3.93 -0.50 11.36
CA ARG A 53 3.42 -1.68 12.07
C ARG A 53 3.47 -2.95 11.21
N PRO A 54 3.57 -4.13 11.82
CA PRO A 54 3.25 -5.37 11.11
C PRO A 54 1.78 -5.35 10.67
N LEU A 55 1.48 -6.07 9.60
CA LEU A 55 0.13 -6.18 9.05
C LEU A 55 -0.35 -7.63 9.19
N SER A 56 -1.37 -7.83 10.00
CA SER A 56 -2.16 -9.06 9.98
C SER A 56 -3.15 -9.05 8.81
N ALA A 57 -3.80 -10.19 8.56
CA ALA A 57 -4.86 -10.32 7.57
C ALA A 57 -6.07 -9.40 7.89
N GLU A 58 -6.38 -9.20 9.17
CA GLU A 58 -7.39 -8.25 9.61
C GLU A 58 -6.96 -6.80 9.38
N ASP A 59 -5.70 -6.46 9.69
CA ASP A 59 -5.16 -5.13 9.41
C ASP A 59 -5.24 -4.80 7.91
N CYS A 60 -4.91 -5.76 7.04
CA CYS A 60 -5.01 -5.57 5.58
C CYS A 60 -6.45 -5.24 5.16
N ARG A 61 -7.44 -5.95 5.71
CA ARG A 61 -8.87 -5.70 5.48
C ARG A 61 -9.29 -4.31 5.92
N GLU A 62 -8.90 -3.91 7.12
CA GLU A 62 -9.23 -2.59 7.67
C GLU A 62 -8.54 -1.47 6.89
N VAL A 63 -7.29 -1.67 6.49
CA VAL A 63 -6.53 -0.69 5.71
C VAL A 63 -7.14 -0.52 4.32
N ALA A 64 -7.50 -1.61 3.64
CA ALA A 64 -8.20 -1.54 2.36
C ALA A 64 -9.50 -0.72 2.46
N ALA A 65 -10.35 -1.04 3.44
CA ALA A 65 -11.60 -0.34 3.65
C ALA A 65 -11.40 1.15 4.00
N ALA A 66 -10.34 1.49 4.73
CA ALA A 66 -10.02 2.88 5.06
C ALA A 66 -9.41 3.66 3.89
N LEU A 67 -8.77 2.99 2.93
CA LEU A 67 -8.18 3.60 1.73
C LEU A 67 -9.20 3.77 0.59
N GLU A 68 -10.21 2.90 0.49
CA GLU A 68 -11.25 2.94 -0.56
C GLU A 68 -11.93 4.32 -0.73
N PRO A 69 -12.35 5.04 0.33
CA PRO A 69 -12.94 6.37 0.20
C PRO A 69 -11.99 7.41 -0.42
N LEU A 70 -10.67 7.20 -0.33
CA LEU A 70 -9.69 8.13 -0.87
C LEU A 70 -9.54 8.03 -2.38
N LEU A 71 -10.08 6.98 -3.04
CA LEU A 71 -9.99 6.79 -4.49
C LEU A 71 -10.54 7.96 -5.29
N MET A 72 -11.64 8.57 -4.83
CA MET A 72 -12.26 9.69 -5.54
C MET A 72 -11.44 10.99 -5.47
N ALA A 73 -10.65 11.16 -4.42
CA ALA A 73 -9.86 12.37 -4.18
C ALA A 73 -8.40 12.21 -4.60
N THR A 74 -7.93 10.98 -4.79
CA THR A 74 -6.53 10.69 -5.13
C THR A 74 -6.33 10.74 -6.64
N PRO A 75 -5.40 11.57 -7.15
CA PRO A 75 -5.07 11.59 -8.56
C PRO A 75 -4.66 10.21 -9.08
N SER A 76 -5.10 9.85 -10.28
CA SER A 76 -4.86 8.53 -10.89
C SER A 76 -3.40 8.21 -11.19
N ILE A 77 -2.48 9.17 -11.02
CA ILE A 77 -1.03 8.93 -11.06
C ILE A 77 -0.55 8.06 -9.89
N HIS A 78 -1.25 8.10 -8.76
CA HIS A 78 -0.92 7.26 -7.61
C HIS A 78 -1.55 5.88 -7.77
N PRO A 79 -0.83 4.79 -7.45
CA PRO A 79 -1.30 3.42 -7.61
C PRO A 79 -2.29 3.00 -6.50
N LEU A 80 -3.12 3.90 -5.96
CA LEU A 80 -3.98 3.63 -4.81
C LEU A 80 -4.90 2.42 -5.02
N ALA A 81 -5.48 2.26 -6.21
CA ALA A 81 -6.34 1.12 -6.52
C ALA A 81 -5.58 -0.22 -6.47
N ASP A 82 -4.35 -0.25 -6.97
CA ASP A 82 -3.49 -1.43 -6.94
C ASP A 82 -3.10 -1.81 -5.50
N PHE A 83 -2.85 -0.80 -4.64
CA PHE A 83 -2.64 -1.01 -3.20
C PHE A 83 -3.87 -1.60 -2.52
N ILE A 84 -5.07 -1.06 -2.77
CA ILE A 84 -6.32 -1.59 -2.20
C ILE A 84 -6.52 -3.06 -2.61
N GLU A 85 -6.26 -3.39 -3.87
CA GLU A 85 -6.34 -4.78 -4.34
C GLU A 85 -5.31 -5.68 -3.64
N ALA A 86 -4.06 -5.24 -3.53
CA ALA A 86 -2.99 -5.99 -2.85
C ALA A 86 -3.33 -6.24 -1.37
N PHE A 87 -3.87 -5.24 -0.66
CA PHE A 87 -4.35 -5.44 0.72
C PHE A 87 -5.47 -6.49 0.77
N LYS A 88 -6.47 -6.41 -0.11
CA LYS A 88 -7.58 -7.38 -0.17
C LYS A 88 -7.09 -8.82 -0.45
N GLN A 89 -6.04 -8.98 -1.23
CA GLN A 89 -5.44 -10.30 -1.51
C GLN A 89 -4.66 -10.89 -0.32
N GLN A 90 -4.10 -10.05 0.57
CA GLN A 90 -3.37 -10.47 1.77
C GLN A 90 -4.25 -10.56 3.03
N SER A 91 -5.57 -10.45 2.88
CA SER A 91 -6.55 -10.44 3.97
C SER A 91 -7.20 -11.78 4.29
#